data_AF-A0A9C7ULF2-F1
#
_entry.id   AF-A0A9C7ULF2-F1
#
_cell.length_a   1.000
_cell.length_b   1.000
_cell.length_c   1.000
_cell.angle_alpha   90.00
_cell.angle_beta   90.00
_cell.angle_gamma   90.00
#
_symmetry.space_group_name_H-M   'P 1'
#
loop_
_entity.id
_entity.type
_entity.pdbx_description
1 polymer ?
#
loop_
_entity_poly.entity_id
_entity_poly.type
_entity_poly.pdbx_seq_one_letter_code
_entity_poly.pdbx_strand_id
1 'polypeptide(L)' 'MTHADVPDEDRRKRGLTDGLVRLSVGIEDADDIIEDLEQGLAQA' A
#
# COMPACT_ATOMS: atom_id res chain seq x y z
N MET A 1 -2.40 9.34 -4.80
CA MET A 1 -1.24 8.81 -4.07
C MET A 1 -0.38 9.97 -3.60
N THR A 2 0.12 9.96 -2.36
CA THR A 2 0.75 11.11 -1.69
C THR A 2 1.99 11.69 -2.38
N HIS A 3 2.56 10.98 -3.36
CA HIS A 3 3.78 11.34 -4.08
C HIS A 3 3.57 11.38 -5.60
N ALA A 4 2.34 11.62 -6.07
CA ALA A 4 2.01 11.63 -7.49
C ALA A 4 2.79 12.70 -8.28
N ASP A 5 3.03 13.87 -7.69
CA ASP A 5 3.70 15.00 -8.33
C ASP A 5 5.24 14.95 -8.21
N VAL A 6 5.79 13.94 -7.53
CA VAL A 6 7.24 13.76 -7.40
C VAL A 6 7.76 13.08 -8.67
N PRO A 7 8.80 13.64 -9.34
CA PRO A 7 9.40 13.00 -10.51
C PRO A 7 9.81 11.56 -10.24
N ASP A 8 9.65 10.70 -11.24
CA ASP A 8 9.87 9.27 -11.10
C ASP A 8 11.27 8.91 -10.57
N GLU A 9 12.29 9.60 -11.08
CA GLU A 9 13.67 9.42 -10.64
C GLU A 9 13.85 9.69 -9.13
N ASP A 10 13.20 10.74 -8.63
CA ASP A 10 13.28 11.11 -7.22
C ASP A 10 12.46 10.18 -6.32
N ARG A 11 11.34 9.63 -6.84
CA ARG A 11 10.58 8.58 -6.15
C ARG A 11 11.43 7.32 -6.00
N ARG A 12 12.05 6.84 -7.08
CA ARG A 12 12.89 5.64 -7.06
C ARG A 12 14.10 5.79 -6.14
N LYS A 13 14.76 6.97 -6.13
CA LYS A 13 15.87 7.27 -5.19
C LYS A 13 15.47 7.12 -3.72
N ARG A 14 14.19 7.35 -3.40
CA ARG A 14 13.65 7.23 -2.04
C ARG A 14 13.05 5.84 -1.75
N GLY A 15 13.18 4.89 -2.67
CA GLY A 15 12.60 3.55 -2.54
C GLY A 15 11.09 3.48 -2.79
N LEU A 16 10.48 4.54 -3.34
CA LEU A 16 9.07 4.53 -3.73
C LEU A 16 8.95 3.85 -5.09
N THR A 17 8.62 2.57 -5.08
CA THR A 17 8.39 1.76 -6.29
C THR A 17 6.93 1.87 -6.75
N ASP A 18 6.65 1.59 -8.02
CA ASP A 18 5.29 1.66 -8.57
C ASP A 18 4.32 0.65 -7.93
N GLY A 19 4.85 -0.46 -7.39
CA GLY A 19 4.08 -1.47 -6.66
C GLY A 19 3.95 -1.22 -5.16
N LEU A 20 4.45 -0.09 -4.64
CA LEU A 20 4.38 0.21 -3.20
C LEU A 20 2.94 0.54 -2.78
N VAL A 21 2.35 -0.34 -1.98
CA VAL A 21 1.07 -0.12 -1.31
C VAL A 21 1.32 0.34 0.13
N ARG A 22 0.66 1.43 0.55
CA ARG A 22 0.75 1.95 1.92
C ARG A 22 -0.59 1.79 2.63
N LEU A 23 -0.61 0.99 3.69
CA LEU A 23 -1.78 0.76 4.53
C LEU A 23 -1.71 1.67 5.77
N SER A 24 -2.85 2.27 6.14
CA SER A 24 -3.04 2.93 7.43
C SER A 24 -4.00 2.07 8.23
N VAL A 25 -3.45 1.17 9.04
CA VAL A 25 -4.24 0.22 9.84
C VAL A 25 -5.00 0.98 10.93
N GLY A 26 -6.30 0.74 11.04
CA GLY A 26 -7.16 1.36 12.04
C GLY A 26 -7.16 0.60 13.37
N ILE A 27 -8.31 0.63 14.06
CA ILE A 27 -8.53 -0.02 15.37
C ILE A 27 -9.61 -1.10 15.31
N GLU A 28 -9.90 -1.60 14.11
CA GLU A 28 -10.85 -2.68 13.86
C GLU A 28 -10.35 -4.02 14.45
N ASP A 29 -11.18 -5.06 14.37
CA ASP A 29 -10.75 -6.40 14.74
C ASP A 29 -9.60 -6.85 13.83
N ALA A 30 -8.58 -7.48 14.42
CA ALA A 30 -7.41 -7.92 13.69
C ALA A 30 -7.76 -9.01 12.68
N ASP A 31 -8.70 -9.90 13.02
CA ASP A 31 -9.10 -11.01 12.15
C ASP A 31 -9.85 -10.50 10.91
N ASP A 32 -10.70 -9.48 11.07
CA ASP A 32 -11.40 -8.83 9.95
C ASP A 32 -10.40 -8.18 8.97
N ILE A 33 -9.39 -7.48 9.50
CA ILE A 33 -8.34 -6.84 8.67
C ILE A 33 -7.53 -7.89 7.90
N ILE A 34 -7.23 -9.03 8.54
CA ILE A 34 -6.49 -10.11 7.91
C ILE A 34 -7.33 -10.75 6.79
N GLU A 35 -8.59 -11.06 7.05
CA GLU A 35 -9.49 -11.67 6.05
C GLU A 35 -9.66 -10.77 4.82
N ASP A 36 -9.85 -9.46 5.02
CA ASP A 36 -9.94 -8.48 3.94
C ASP A 36 -8.66 -8.42 3.08
N LEU A 37 -7.49 -8.44 3.73
CA LEU A 37 -6.21 -8.46 3.02
C LEU A 37 -6.00 -9.77 2.26
N GLU A 38 -6.35 -10.91 2.84
CA GLU A 38 -6.26 -12.22 2.19
C GLU A 38 -7.18 -12.28 0.95
N GLN A 39 -8.43 -11.83 1.08
CA GLN A 39 -9.38 -11.78 -0.03
C GLN A 39 -8.88 -10.87 -1.17
N GLY A 40 -8.36 -9.68 -0.82
CA GLY A 40 -7.85 -8.73 -1.80
C GLY A 40 -6.61 -9.23 -2.53
N LEU A 41 -5.68 -9.86 -1.81
CA LEU A 41 -4.45 -10.41 -2.39
C LEU A 41 -4.69 -11.67 -3.22
N ALA A 42 -5.72 -12.46 -2.91
CA ALA A 42 -6.09 -13.63 -3.71
C ALA A 42 -6.71 -13.28 -5.08
N GLN A 43 -7.19 -12.06 -5.26
CA GLN A 43 -7.78 -11.57 -6.51
C GLN A 43 -6.80 -10.78 -7.40
N ALA A 44 -5.57 -10.57 -6.92
CA ALA A 44 -4.55 -9.75 -7.57
C ALA A 44 -3.68 -10.52 -8.57
#